data_AF-A0A060C514-F1
#
_entry.id   AF-A0A060C514-F1
#
_cell.length_a   1.000
_cell.length_b   1.000
_cell.length_c   1.000
_cell.angle_alpha   90.00
_cell.angle_beta   90.00
_cell.angle_gamma   90.00
#
_symmetry.space_group_name_H-M   'P 1'
#
loop_
_entity.id
_entity.type
_entity.pdbx_description
1 polymer ?
#
loop_
_entity_poly.entity_id
_entity_poly.type
_entity_poly.pdbx_seq_one_letter_code
_entity_poly.pdbx_strand_id
1 'polypeptide(L)' 'MGPMHWGHAVSTDMVHWRDMPVALAPDAVWDAGGCYSGSAVDDDGRLVLMYTGHTDTVETQNIAVSDDGVT' A
#
# COMPACT_ATOMS: atom_id res chain seq x y z
N MET A 1 6.67 -9.81 15.36
CA MET A 1 5.89 -9.52 14.15
C MET A 1 5.77 -8.01 14.09
N GLY A 2 6.32 -7.37 13.05
CA GLY A 2 6.15 -5.93 12.84
C GLY A 2 4.73 -5.61 12.34
N PRO A 3 4.32 -4.33 12.32
CA PRO A 3 3.00 -3.94 11.84
C PRO A 3 2.84 -4.25 10.34
N MET A 4 1.60 -4.43 9.89
CA MET A 4 1.31 -4.85 8.52
C MET A 4 1.70 -3.79 7.49
N HIS A 5 2.29 -4.24 6.38
CA HIS A 5 2.76 -3.44 5.25
C HIS A 5 2.29 -4.05 3.93
N TRP A 6 2.29 -3.26 2.86
CA TRP A 6 2.06 -3.78 1.51
C TRP A 6 3.39 -4.05 0.83
N GLY A 7 3.67 -5.34 0.61
CA GLY A 7 4.74 -5.77 -0.28
C GLY A 7 4.41 -5.43 -1.73
N HIS A 8 5.43 -5.27 -2.56
CA HIS A 8 5.28 -4.86 -3.95
C HIS A 8 6.15 -5.76 -4.83
N ALA A 9 5.53 -6.32 -5.87
CA ALA A 9 6.20 -7.05 -6.91
C ALA A 9 5.52 -6.75 -8.25
N VAL A 10 6.30 -6.74 -9.32
CA VAL A 10 5.80 -6.47 -10.68
C VAL A 10 6.08 -7.64 -11.62
N SER A 11 5.21 -7.83 -12.59
CA SER A 11 5.34 -8.85 -13.63
C SER A 11 4.73 -8.36 -14.94
N THR A 12 5.28 -8.80 -16.06
CA THR A 12 4.73 -8.57 -17.40
C THR A 12 3.91 -9.75 -17.92
N ASP A 13 3.99 -10.91 -17.27
CA ASP A 13 3.36 -12.17 -17.69
C ASP A 13 2.53 -12.85 -16.59
N MET A 14 2.45 -12.23 -15.40
CA MET A 14 1.77 -12.73 -14.20
C MET A 14 2.35 -14.05 -13.64
N VAL A 15 3.51 -14.49 -14.13
CA VAL A 15 4.18 -15.74 -13.72
C VAL A 15 5.53 -15.45 -13.10
N HIS A 16 6.36 -14.65 -13.76
CA HIS A 16 7.68 -14.26 -13.27
C HIS A 16 7.59 -12.89 -12.61
N TRP A 17 7.92 -12.84 -11.33
CA TRP A 17 7.79 -11.64 -10.52
C TRP A 17 9.15 -11.10 -10.13
N ARG A 18 9.29 -9.78 -10.13
CA ARG A 18 10.45 -9.07 -9.58
C ARG A 18 10.02 -8.31 -8.34
N ASP A 19 10.71 -8.57 -7.24
CA ASP A 19 10.52 -7.83 -6.00
C ASP A 19 10.86 -6.35 -6.19
N MET A 20 10.03 -5.50 -5.58
CA MET A 20 10.20 -4.06 -5.50
C MET A 20 10.36 -3.64 -4.04
N PRO A 21 10.80 -2.40 -3.76
CA PRO A 21 10.72 -1.84 -2.42
C PRO A 21 9.30 -1.92 -1.85
N VAL A 22 9.15 -1.93 -0.52
CA VAL A 22 7.85 -1.90 0.16
C VAL A 22 7.04 -0.70 -0.35
N ALA A 23 5.82 -0.94 -0.83
CA ALA A 23 4.97 0.11 -1.41
C ALA A 23 4.32 0.99 -0.34
N LEU A 24 3.92 0.38 0.79
CA LEU A 24 3.26 1.11 1.87
C LEU A 24 3.64 0.50 3.21
N ALA A 25 4.19 1.32 4.08
CA ALA A 25 4.48 0.97 5.46
C ALA A 25 3.76 1.95 6.40
N PRO A 26 3.39 1.52 7.61
CA PRO A 26 2.90 2.42 8.65
C PRO A 26 3.91 3.53 8.94
N ASP A 27 3.53 4.77 8.65
CA ASP A 27 4.35 5.95 8.88
C ASP A 27 3.58 7.10 9.54
N ALA A 28 2.28 6.90 9.81
CA ALA A 28 1.40 7.90 10.38
C ALA A 28 0.65 7.39 11.63
N VAL A 29 0.01 8.33 12.34
CA VAL A 29 -0.72 8.00 13.58
C VAL A 29 -2.01 7.20 13.32
N TRP A 30 -2.62 7.37 12.15
CA TRP A 30 -3.88 6.72 11.77
C TRP A 30 -3.71 5.30 11.21
N ASP A 31 -2.46 4.87 10.96
CA ASP A 31 -2.12 3.51 10.54
C ASP A 31 -1.01 2.88 11.40
N ALA A 32 -0.74 3.43 12.60
CA ALA A 32 0.30 2.95 13.50
C ALA A 32 0.19 1.46 13.88
N GLY A 33 -1.02 0.88 13.81
CA GLY A 33 -1.26 -0.56 14.00
C GLY A 33 -1.10 -1.40 12.72
N GLY A 34 -1.04 -0.78 11.54
CA GLY A 34 -0.79 -1.42 10.27
C GLY A 34 -1.54 -0.79 9.09
N CYS A 35 -0.98 -0.96 7.89
CA CYS A 35 -1.67 -0.70 6.63
C CYS A 35 -2.36 -2.00 6.19
N TYR A 36 -3.67 -2.09 6.43
CA TYR A 36 -4.50 -3.26 6.15
C TYR A 36 -4.90 -3.28 4.66
N SER A 37 -5.73 -4.26 4.27
CA SER A 37 -6.14 -4.46 2.87
C SER A 37 -6.85 -3.25 2.26
N GLY A 38 -6.92 -3.26 0.93
CA GLY A 38 -7.39 -2.14 0.15
C GLY A 38 -7.45 -2.45 -1.35
N SER A 39 -7.42 -1.42 -2.17
CA SER A 39 -7.47 -1.49 -3.63
C SER A 39 -6.51 -0.50 -4.27
N ALA A 40 -6.04 -0.84 -5.47
CA ALA A 40 -5.23 0.03 -6.31
C ALA A 40 -6.05 0.50 -7.52
N VAL A 41 -5.96 1.78 -7.86
CA VAL A 41 -6.66 2.41 -8.97
C VAL A 41 -5.65 3.22 -9.79
N ASP A 42 -5.74 3.12 -11.11
CA ASP A 42 -5.06 4.05 -12.02
C ASP A 42 -5.91 5.32 -12.17
N ASP A 43 -5.31 6.47 -11.85
CA ASP A 43 -5.91 7.80 -12.00
C ASP A 43 -5.01 8.66 -12.89
N ASP A 44 -5.27 8.59 -14.20
CA ASP A 44 -4.51 9.28 -15.25
C ASP A 44 -2.99 9.00 -15.18
N GLY A 45 -2.62 7.72 -15.00
CA GLY A 45 -1.23 7.27 -14.92
C GLY A 45 -0.62 7.37 -13.52
N ARG A 46 -1.37 7.82 -12.52
CA ARG A 46 -0.96 7.78 -11.11
C ARG A 46 -1.53 6.55 -10.43
N LEU A 47 -0.68 5.84 -9.71
CA LEU A 47 -1.11 4.71 -8.88
C LEU A 47 -1.69 5.25 -7.57
N VAL A 48 -2.99 5.09 -7.40
CA VAL A 48 -3.73 5.49 -6.19
C VAL A 48 -4.07 4.25 -5.39
N LEU A 49 -3.56 4.16 -4.15
CA LEU A 49 -3.87 3.08 -3.22
C LEU A 49 -4.88 3.58 -2.20
N MET A 50 -6.07 2.98 -2.17
CA MET A 50 -7.03 3.15 -1.08
C MET A 50 -6.85 1.99 -0.11
N TYR A 51 -6.57 2.28 1.17
CA TYR A 51 -6.28 1.26 2.16
C TYR A 51 -6.95 1.54 3.50
N THR A 52 -7.07 0.49 4.31
CA THR A 52 -7.55 0.61 5.70
C THR A 52 -6.36 0.88 6.62
N GLY A 53 -6.33 2.04 7.27
CA GLY A 53 -5.36 2.34 8.34
C GLY A 53 -5.89 1.81 9.68
N HIS A 54 -5.10 0.96 10.33
CA HIS A 54 -5.46 0.35 11.60
C HIS A 54 -4.75 1.02 12.77
N THR A 55 -5.49 1.19 13.86
CA THR A 55 -4.97 1.48 15.20
C THR A 55 -5.66 0.53 16.18
N ASP A 56 -5.19 0.47 17.43
CA ASP A 56 -5.80 -0.35 18.48
C ASP A 56 -7.28 0.00 18.79
N THR A 57 -7.78 1.14 18.29
CA THR A 57 -9.10 1.68 18.64
C THR A 57 -10.01 1.98 17.45
N VAL A 58 -9.46 2.20 16.26
CA VAL A 58 -10.21 2.62 15.07
C VAL A 58 -9.57 2.13 13.78
N GLU A 59 -10.42 1.88 12.79
CA GLU A 59 -10.05 1.65 11.40
C GLU A 59 -10.51 2.84 10.54
N THR A 60 -9.60 3.36 9.71
CA THR A 60 -9.84 4.53 8.85
C THR A 60 -9.59 4.18 7.38
N GLN A 61 -10.20 4.90 6.45
CA GLN A 61 -9.91 4.75 5.02
C GLN A 61 -8.99 5.87 4.57
N ASN A 62 -7.84 5.50 4.02
CA ASN A 62 -6.75 6.39 3.66
C ASN A 62 -6.39 6.22 2.18
N ILE A 63 -5.71 7.23 1.62
CA ILE A 63 -5.25 7.25 0.24
C ILE A 63 -3.75 7.53 0.22
N ALA A 64 -2.99 6.71 -0.51
CA ALA A 64 -1.62 6.98 -0.91
C ALA A 64 -1.55 7.11 -2.44
N VAL A 65 -0.68 7.98 -2.95
CA VAL A 65 -0.57 8.25 -4.39
C VAL A 65 0.89 8.18 -4.80
N SER A 66 1.16 7.48 -5.89
CA SER A 66 2.47 7.36 -6.51
C SER A 66 2.41 7.79 -7.98
N ASP A 67 3.36 8.62 -8.39
CA ASP A 67 3.50 9.08 -9.78
C ASP A 67 4.37 8.15 -10.64
N ASP A 68 5.13 7.24 -10.01
CA ASP A 68 6.05 6.31 -10.69
C ASP A 68 5.71 4.83 -10.47
N GLY A 69 4.69 4.56 -9.64
CA GLY A 69 4.23 3.22 -9.29
C GLY A 69 5.17 2.48 -8.34
N VAL A 70 6.17 3.15 -7.76
CA VAL A 70 7.18 2.54 -6.87
C VAL A 70 7.16 3.19 -5.48
N THR A 71 7.09 4.52 -5.40
CA THR A 71 7.10 5.29 -4.14
C THR A 71 5.95 6.26 -4.03
#